data_AF-A0A0K9YUM7-F1
#
_entry.id   AF-A0A0K9YUM7-F1
#
_cell.length_a   1.000
_cell.length_b   1.000
_cell.length_c   1.000
_cell.angle_alpha   90.00
_cell.angle_beta   90.00
_cell.angle_gamma   90.00
#
_symmetry.space_group_name_H-M   'P 1'
#
loop_
_entity.id
_entity.type
_entity.pdbx_description
1 polymer ?
#
loop_
_entity_poly.entity_id
_entity_poly.type
_entity_poly.pdbx_seq_one_letter_code
_entity_poly.pdbx_strand_id
1 'polypeptide(L)' 'MTEEQRAILEKFGFSLEDGKVKHSKLGIVREIEDFMSFSTARELQEFVKEILRNQCQLKRKKP' A
#
# COMPACT_ATOMS: atom_id res chain seq x y z
N MET A 1 -2.86 -9.92 9.31
CA MET A 1 -2.29 -8.56 9.32
C MET A 1 -2.27 -8.08 10.75
N THR A 2 -1.13 -7.60 11.23
CA THR A 2 -1.00 -7.07 12.60
C THR A 2 -1.42 -5.61 12.69
N GLU A 3 -1.68 -5.11 13.90
CA GLU A 3 -2.03 -3.70 14.13
C GLU A 3 -0.93 -2.73 13.67
N GLU A 4 0.34 -3.09 13.84
CA GLU A 4 1.48 -2.31 13.36
C GLU A 4 1.48 -2.15 11.83
N GLN A 5 1.23 -3.23 11.09
CA GLN A 5 1.13 -3.17 9.64
C GLN A 5 -0.04 -2.30 9.18
N ARG A 6 -1.17 -2.39 9.88
CA ARG A 6 -2.35 -1.56 9.61
C ARG A 6 -2.03 -0.07 9.82
N ALA A 7 -1.39 0.27 10.95
CA ALA A 7 -0.99 1.63 11.27
C ALA A 7 -0.03 2.21 10.22
N ILE A 8 0.89 1.39 9.70
CA ILE A 8 1.78 1.78 8.61
C ILE A 8 0.97 2.11 7.35
N LEU A 9 0.07 1.21 6.93
CA LEU A 9 -0.78 1.39 5.75
C LEU A 9 -1.63 2.67 5.86
N GLU A 10 -2.27 2.89 7.00
CA GLU A 10 -3.06 4.10 7.26
C GLU A 10 -2.22 5.37 7.21
N LYS A 11 -0.98 5.34 7.72
CA LYS A 11 -0.03 6.47 7.65
C LYS A 11 0.34 6.85 6.21
N PHE A 12 0.33 5.88 5.29
CA PHE A 12 0.55 6.12 3.87
C PHE A 12 -0.74 6.46 3.10
N GLY A 13 -1.90 6.49 3.75
CA GLY A 13 -3.18 6.78 3.10
C GLY A 13 -3.85 5.57 2.47
N PHE A 14 -3.48 4.36 2.91
CA PHE A 14 -4.21 3.14 2.60
C PHE A 14 -5.27 2.85 3.67
N SER A 15 -6.38 2.27 3.24
CA SER A 15 -7.48 1.83 4.08
C SER A 15 -7.79 0.38 3.79
N LEU A 16 -8.17 -0.35 4.83
CA LEU A 16 -8.57 -1.75 4.72
C LEU A 16 -10.10 -1.83 4.55
N GLU A 17 -10.57 -2.38 3.43
CA GLU A 17 -12.00 -2.63 3.17
C GLU A 17 -12.16 -4.04 2.57
N ASP A 18 -13.04 -4.86 3.15
CA ASP A 18 -13.39 -6.20 2.63
C ASP A 18 -12.16 -7.09 2.31
N GLY A 19 -11.16 -7.11 3.19
CA GLY A 19 -9.92 -7.89 2.96
C GLY A 19 -9.02 -7.33 1.85
N LYS A 20 -9.28 -6.10 1.40
CA LYS A 20 -8.46 -5.39 0.40
C LYS A 20 -7.87 -4.12 0.99
N VAL A 21 -6.67 -3.79 0.52
CA VAL A 21 -5.96 -2.57 0.86
C VAL A 21 -6.15 -1.57 -0.26
N LYS A 22 -6.83 -0.47 0.03
CA LYS A 22 -7.18 0.58 -0.93
C LYS A 22 -6.49 1.89 -0.61
N HIS A 23 -5.86 2.52 -1.59
CA HIS A 23 -5.30 3.86 -1.42
C HIS A 23 -6.28 4.94 -1.85
N SER A 24 -6.78 5.74 -0.90
CA SER A 24 -7.86 6.70 -1.13
C SER A 24 -7.54 7.75 -2.21
N LYS A 25 -6.29 8.18 -2.33
CA LYS A 25 -5.89 9.24 -3.28
C LYS A 25 -5.44 8.75 -4.66
N LEU A 26 -5.05 7.48 -4.75
CA LEU A 26 -4.40 6.94 -5.96
C LEU A 26 -5.26 5.87 -6.64
N GLY A 27 -6.32 5.40 -5.99
CA GLY A 27 -7.18 4.35 -6.54
C GLY A 27 -6.47 3.00 -6.62
N ILE A 28 -5.40 2.80 -5.86
CA ILE A 28 -4.69 1.52 -5.79
C ILE A 28 -5.59 0.58 -4.99
N VAL A 29 -5.86 -0.60 -5.54
CA VAL A 29 -6.54 -1.68 -4.82
C VAL A 29 -5.67 -2.91 -4.92
N ARG A 30 -5.32 -3.49 -3.76
CA ARG A 30 -4.48 -4.67 -3.64
C ARG A 30 -5.07 -5.60 -2.60
N GLU A 31 -4.77 -6.90 -2.72
CA GLU A 31 -5.21 -7.88 -1.73
C GLU A 31 -4.38 -7.74 -0.45
N ILE A 32 -5.00 -8.00 0.69
CA ILE A 32 -4.30 -7.93 1.98
C ILE A 32 -3.14 -8.93 2.08
N GLU A 33 -3.24 -10.06 1.37
CA GLU A 33 -2.22 -11.12 1.34
C GLU A 33 -0.87 -10.63 0.79
N ASP A 34 -0.91 -9.71 -0.18
CA ASP A 34 0.25 -9.02 -0.74
C ASP A 34 1.04 -8.30 0.37
N PHE A 35 0.34 -7.76 1.38
CA PHE A 35 0.94 -7.06 2.51
C PHE A 35 1.22 -7.96 3.72
N MET A 36 0.49 -9.08 3.87
CA MET A 36 0.76 -10.06 4.92
C MET A 36 2.01 -10.90 4.66
N SER A 37 2.50 -10.94 3.42
CA SER A 37 3.73 -11.67 3.06
C SER A 37 5.00 -11.05 3.66
N PHE A 38 4.93 -9.81 4.15
CA PHE A 38 6.07 -9.13 4.77
C PHE A 38 6.11 -9.39 6.28
N SER A 39 7.23 -9.93 6.75
CA SER A 39 7.43 -10.25 8.18
C SER A 39 7.83 -9.03 9.01
N THR A 40 8.36 -7.98 8.38
CA THR A 40 8.80 -6.76 9.08
C THR A 40 8.09 -5.50 8.60
N ALA A 41 7.90 -4.56 9.54
CA ALA A 41 7.40 -3.22 9.26
C ALA A 41 8.22 -2.49 8.18
N ARG A 42 9.54 -2.70 8.16
CA ARG A 42 10.44 -2.07 7.20
C ARG A 42 10.20 -2.55 5.78
N GLU A 43 10.10 -3.85 5.56
CA GLU A 43 9.80 -4.43 4.24
C GLU A 43 8.45 -3.95 3.71
N LEU A 44 7.43 -3.95 4.58
CA LEU A 44 6.11 -3.42 4.24
C LEU A 44 6.20 -1.94 3.81
N GLN A 45 6.97 -1.12 4.52
CA GLN A 45 7.16 0.28 4.16
C GLN A 45 7.87 0.46 2.81
N GLU A 46 8.90 -0.33 2.51
CA GLU A 46 9.61 -0.25 1.22
C GLU A 46 8.69 -0.65 0.07
N PHE A 47 7.93 -1.73 0.24
CA PHE A 47 6.94 -2.19 -0.73
C PHE A 47 5.87 -1.12 -0.99
N VAL A 48 5.30 -0.55 0.07
CA VAL A 48 4.31 0.53 -0.03
C VAL A 48 4.90 1.75 -0.76
N LYS A 49 6.12 2.16 -0.42
CA LYS A 49 6.81 3.27 -1.11
C LYS A 49 7.02 2.98 -2.59
N GLU A 50 7.37 1.75 -2.94
CA GLU A 50 7.56 1.34 -4.33
C GLU A 50 6.25 1.42 -5.12
N ILE A 51 5.14 0.92 -4.56
CA ILE A 51 3.81 1.05 -5.17
C ILE A 51 3.49 2.53 -5.43
N LEU A 52 3.65 3.39 -4.43
CA LEU A 52 3.37 4.82 -4.54
C LEU A 52 4.27 5.48 -5.60
N ARG A 53 5.55 5.11 -5.65
CA ARG A 53 6.51 5.63 -6.63
C ARG A 53 6.12 5.23 -8.05
N ASN A 54 5.78 3.96 -8.27
CA ASN A 54 5.33 3.47 -9.57
C ASN A 54 4.04 4.16 -10.02
N GLN A 55 3.10 4.37 -9.12
CA GLN A 55 1.84 5.07 -9.44
C GLN A 55 2.05 6.56 -9.75
N CYS A 56 2.95 7.23 -9.04
CA CYS A 56 3.37 8.59 -9.37
C CYS A 56 4.06 8.67 -10.74
N GLN A 57 4.87 7.67 -11.11
CA GLN A 57 5.51 7.62 -12.42
C GLN A 57 4.51 7.33 -13.55
N LEU A 58 3.55 6.43 -13.33
CA LEU A 58 2.46 6.14 -14.27
C LEU A 58 1.62 7.39 -14.56
N LYS A 59 1.29 8.19 -13.54
CA LYS A 59 0.57 9.46 -13.74
C LYS A 59 1.41 10.51 -14.50
N ARG A 60 2.74 10.47 -14.39
CA ARG A 60 3.66 11.36 -15.13
C ARG A 60 3.92 10.90 -16.57
N LYS A 61 3.60 9.67 -16.92
CA LYS A 61 3.77 9.09 -18.27
C LYS A 61 2.47 9.05 -19.09
N LYS A 62 1.47 9.89 -18.78
CA LYS A 62 0.38 10.11 -19.74
C LYS A 62 0.91 11.01 -20.88
N PRO A 63 1.05 10.51 -22.12
CA PRO A 63 1.32 11.34 -23.29
C PRO A 63 0.16 12.31 -23.59
#